data_AF-A0A962GP03-F1
#
_entry.id   AF-A0A962GP03-F1
#
_cell.length_a   1.000
_cell.length_b   1.000
_cell.length_c   1.000
_cell.angle_alpha   90.00
_cell.angle_beta   90.00
_cell.angle_gamma   90.00
#
_symmetry.space_group_name_H-M   'P 1'
#
loop_
_entity.id
_entity.type
_entity.pdbx_description
1 polymer ?
#
loop_
_entity_poly.entity_id
_entity_poly.type
_entity_poly.pdbx_seq_one_letter_code
_entity_poly.pdbx_strand_id
1 'polypeptide(L)'
;WWWDIALHTSSGALLGILGFLLVYVLNENRRIDLHLSPGFVALFAFGFALAAGALWEIFEFSMDKLVGTHMQKPMLGDLSGLTDTMWDLIVDALGALLAALYGWRYLRRGQRSLLRQLIERFVSSNPRLFRRG
;
A
#
# COMPACT_ATOMS: atom_id res chain seq x y z
N TRP A 1 -8.52 -7.77 19.42
CA TRP A 1 -9.01 -6.39 19.51
C TRP A 1 -7.90 -5.39 19.23
N TRP A 2 -7.11 -4.86 20.19
CA TRP A 2 -6.18 -3.77 19.83
C TRP A 2 -5.07 -4.19 18.84
N TRP A 3 -4.62 -5.44 18.95
CA TRP A 3 -3.62 -6.00 18.05
C TRP A 3 -4.17 -6.34 16.66
N ASP A 4 -5.47 -6.70 16.51
CA ASP A 4 -6.12 -6.84 15.20
C ASP A 4 -6.07 -5.49 14.49
N ILE A 5 -6.57 -4.46 15.17
CA ILE A 5 -6.65 -3.11 14.62
C ILE A 5 -5.26 -2.62 14.19
N ALA A 6 -4.24 -2.87 15.00
CA ALA A 6 -2.86 -2.55 14.64
C ALA A 6 -2.37 -3.35 13.42
N LEU A 7 -2.70 -4.64 13.36
CA LEU A 7 -2.37 -5.52 12.25
C LEU A 7 -3.02 -5.04 10.95
N HIS A 8 -4.33 -4.80 10.95
CA HIS A 8 -5.08 -4.26 9.80
C HIS A 8 -4.57 -2.89 9.37
N THR A 9 -4.39 -1.95 10.31
CA THR A 9 -3.82 -0.63 9.96
C THR A 9 -2.46 -0.77 9.25
N SER A 10 -1.60 -1.65 9.76
CA SER A 10 -0.27 -1.87 9.20
C SER A 10 -0.31 -2.63 7.87
N SER A 11 -1.16 -3.63 7.74
CA SER A 11 -1.31 -4.44 6.52
C SER A 11 -1.94 -3.62 5.40
N GLY A 12 -2.98 -2.83 5.67
CA GLY A 12 -3.58 -1.89 4.71
C GLY A 12 -2.56 -0.89 4.16
N ALA A 13 -1.70 -0.32 5.02
CA ALA A 13 -0.61 0.55 4.58
C ALA A 13 0.43 -0.20 3.72
N LEU A 14 0.87 -1.39 4.14
CA LEU A 14 1.85 -2.19 3.41
C LEU A 14 1.31 -2.67 2.05
N LEU A 15 0.05 -3.09 2.00
CA LEU A 15 -0.64 -3.49 0.76
C LEU A 15 -0.83 -2.28 -0.17
N GLY A 16 -1.11 -1.09 0.37
CA GLY A 16 -1.13 0.15 -0.40
C GLY A 16 0.24 0.46 -1.03
N ILE A 17 1.33 0.29 -0.28
CA ILE A 17 2.70 0.44 -0.79
C ILE A 17 2.98 -0.62 -1.88
N LEU A 18 2.59 -1.87 -1.65
CA LEU A 18 2.77 -2.95 -2.62
C LEU A 18 2.01 -2.69 -3.92
N GLY A 19 0.73 -2.30 -3.85
CA GLY A 19 -0.09 -1.96 -5.01
C GLY A 19 0.50 -0.78 -5.80
N PHE A 20 1.04 0.23 -5.08
CA PHE A 20 1.77 1.33 -5.70
C PHE A 20 3.03 0.84 -6.43
N LEU A 21 3.87 0.01 -5.78
CA LEU A 21 5.10 -0.51 -6.37
C LEU A 21 4.85 -1.38 -7.60
N LEU A 22 3.80 -2.21 -7.58
CA LEU A 22 3.41 -3.04 -8.71
C LEU A 22 3.15 -2.18 -9.95
N VAL A 23 2.31 -1.15 -9.83
CA VAL A 23 2.01 -0.27 -10.95
C VAL A 23 3.22 0.58 -11.33
N TYR A 24 3.98 1.08 -10.35
CA TYR A 24 5.19 1.87 -10.62
C TYR A 24 6.21 1.10 -11.48
N VAL A 25 6.47 -0.16 -11.14
CA VAL A 25 7.39 -1.03 -11.91
C VAL A 25 6.88 -1.28 -13.32
N LEU A 26 5.56 -1.50 -13.49
CA LEU A 26 4.96 -1.67 -14.81
C LEU A 26 5.04 -0.37 -15.63
N ASN A 27 4.87 0.79 -15.01
CA ASN A 27 4.92 2.11 -15.65
C ASN A 27 6.33 2.53 -16.10
N GLU A 28 7.39 2.05 -15.42
CA GLU A 28 8.79 2.33 -15.75
C GLU A 28 9.40 1.28 -16.71
N ASN A 29 8.72 0.16 -16.95
CA ASN A 29 9.22 -0.89 -17.82
C ASN A 29 9.12 -0.47 -19.29
N ARG A 30 10.25 -0.15 -19.92
CA ARG A 30 10.31 0.27 -21.34
C ARG A 30 9.78 -0.75 -22.36
N ARG A 31 9.58 -2.02 -21.97
CA ARG A 31 8.97 -3.05 -22.82
C ARG A 31 7.44 -3.09 -22.70
N ILE A 32 6.87 -2.43 -21.70
CA ILE A 32 5.44 -2.37 -21.43
C ILE A 32 5.00 -0.92 -21.67
N ASP A 33 4.12 -0.70 -22.65
CA ASP A 33 3.60 0.63 -22.96
C ASP A 33 2.47 1.02 -21.99
N LEU A 34 2.83 1.13 -20.70
CA LEU A 34 1.92 1.51 -19.63
C LEU A 34 2.32 2.90 -19.14
N HIS A 35 1.42 3.87 -19.30
CA HIS A 35 1.64 5.27 -18.92
C HIS A 35 0.45 5.80 -18.13
N LEU A 36 0.33 5.35 -16.88
CA LEU A 36 -0.72 5.76 -15.96
C LEU A 36 -0.34 7.07 -15.26
N SER A 37 -1.35 7.94 -15.09
CA SER A 37 -1.18 9.18 -14.35
C SER A 37 -0.93 8.90 -12.86
N PRO A 38 -0.17 9.75 -12.14
CA PRO A 38 0.05 9.58 -10.70
C PRO A 38 -1.23 9.40 -9.88
N GLY A 39 -2.32 10.08 -10.27
CA GLY A 39 -3.63 9.95 -9.63
C GLY A 39 -4.23 8.55 -9.79
N PHE A 40 -4.14 7.99 -10.99
CA PHE A 40 -4.65 6.64 -11.26
C PHE A 40 -3.82 5.56 -10.55
N VAL A 41 -2.49 5.72 -10.50
CA VAL A 41 -1.62 4.82 -9.72
C VAL A 41 -2.01 4.79 -8.25
N ALA A 42 -2.28 5.96 -7.65
CA ALA A 42 -2.69 6.07 -6.26
C ALA A 42 -4.08 5.47 -6.01
N LEU A 43 -5.02 5.71 -6.92
CA LEU A 43 -6.36 5.12 -6.86
C LEU A 43 -6.30 3.59 -6.94
N PHE A 44 -5.49 3.06 -7.86
CA PHE A 44 -5.26 1.62 -7.97
C PHE A 44 -4.65 1.05 -6.69
N ALA A 45 -3.60 1.68 -6.16
CA ALA A 45 -2.94 1.21 -4.94
C ALA A 45 -3.91 1.15 -3.75
N PHE A 46 -4.74 2.18 -3.59
CA PHE A 46 -5.78 2.22 -2.57
C PHE A 46 -6.84 1.13 -2.77
N GLY A 47 -7.38 1.00 -3.98
CA GLY A 47 -8.38 -0.01 -4.29
C GLY A 47 -7.87 -1.44 -4.17
N PHE A 48 -6.61 -1.68 -4.55
CA PHE A 48 -5.91 -2.95 -4.40
C PHE A 48 -5.84 -3.37 -2.93
N ALA A 49 -5.43 -2.45 -2.05
CA ALA A 49 -5.36 -2.72 -0.62
C ALA A 49 -6.73 -3.01 0.00
N LEU A 50 -7.76 -2.22 -0.36
CA LEU A 50 -9.13 -2.46 0.09
C LEU A 50 -9.68 -3.81 -0.40
N ALA A 51 -9.40 -4.18 -1.66
CA ALA A 51 -9.83 -5.48 -2.18
C ALA A 51 -9.17 -6.63 -1.42
N ALA A 52 -7.88 -6.50 -1.08
CA ALA A 52 -7.18 -7.49 -0.26
C ALA A 52 -7.74 -7.56 1.17
N GLY A 53 -8.04 -6.43 1.81
CA GLY A 53 -8.71 -6.38 3.12
C GLY A 53 -10.10 -7.02 3.09
N ALA A 54 -10.91 -6.72 2.09
CA ALA A 54 -12.22 -7.35 1.92
C ALA A 54 -12.12 -8.87 1.67
N LEU A 55 -11.10 -9.34 0.93
CA LEU A 55 -10.85 -10.78 0.77
C LEU A 55 -10.45 -11.44 2.09
N TRP A 56 -9.71 -10.73 2.94
CA TRP A 56 -9.40 -11.20 4.29
C TRP A 56 -10.65 -11.34 5.15
N GLU A 57 -11.53 -10.34 5.18
CA GLU A 57 -12.81 -10.43 5.91
C GLU A 57 -13.71 -11.58 5.42
N ILE A 58 -13.72 -11.83 4.11
CA ILE A 58 -14.44 -12.99 3.54
C ILE A 58 -13.81 -14.30 4.02
N PHE A 59 -12.48 -14.36 4.12
CA PHE A 59 -11.78 -15.51 4.66
C PHE A 59 -12.13 -15.72 6.15
N GLU A 60 -12.10 -14.67 6.97
CA GLU A 60 -12.48 -14.74 8.39
C GLU A 60 -13.90 -15.27 8.56
N PHE A 61 -14.86 -14.68 7.85
CA PHE A 61 -16.24 -15.13 7.86
C PHE A 61 -16.36 -16.60 7.44
N SER A 62 -15.63 -17.01 6.40
CA SER A 62 -15.66 -18.38 5.92
C SER A 62 -15.09 -19.36 6.96
N MET A 63 -14.01 -19.01 7.64
CA MET A 63 -13.42 -19.82 8.70
C MET A 63 -14.36 -19.95 9.90
N ASP A 64 -15.03 -18.86 10.28
CA ASP A 64 -15.99 -18.87 11.39
C ASP A 64 -17.22 -19.73 11.06
N LYS A 65 -17.66 -19.78 9.79
CA LYS A 65 -18.80 -20.61 9.38
C LYS A 65 -18.45 -22.07 9.09
N LEU A 66 -17.30 -22.35 8.49
CA LEU A 66 -16.94 -23.68 8.00
C LEU A 66 -16.10 -24.47 9.00
N VAL A 67 -15.23 -23.79 9.75
CA VAL A 67 -14.26 -24.42 10.66
C VAL A 67 -14.64 -24.18 12.11
N GLY A 68 -15.51 -23.20 12.40
CA GLY A 68 -15.95 -22.87 13.75
C GLY A 68 -14.89 -22.11 14.54
N THR A 69 -14.07 -21.31 13.85
CA THR A 69 -13.17 -20.34 14.49
C THR A 69 -13.93 -19.15 15.07
N HIS A 70 -13.20 -18.22 15.68
CA HIS A 70 -13.72 -16.95 16.20
C HIS A 70 -12.82 -15.80 15.76
N MET A 71 -12.67 -15.65 14.44
CA MET A 71 -11.86 -14.60 13.82
C MET A 71 -12.58 -13.24 13.91
N GLN A 72 -13.88 -13.21 13.60
CA GLN A 72 -14.74 -12.02 13.75
C GLN A 72 -15.29 -11.95 15.19
N LYS A 73 -14.67 -11.11 16.03
CA LYS A 73 -14.84 -11.15 17.49
C LYS A 73 -15.92 -10.17 17.97
N PRO A 74 -16.52 -10.42 19.14
CA PRO A 74 -17.33 -9.40 19.81
C PRO A 74 -16.51 -8.14 20.09
N MET A 75 -17.03 -6.98 19.67
CA MET A 75 -16.33 -5.71 19.84
C MET A 75 -17.30 -4.58 20.17
N LEU A 76 -16.91 -3.71 21.12
CA LEU A 76 -17.67 -2.52 21.53
C LEU A 76 -19.15 -2.80 21.88
N GLY A 77 -19.44 -3.99 22.43
CA GLY A 77 -20.79 -4.40 22.82
C GLY A 77 -21.61 -5.07 21.71
N ASP A 78 -21.09 -5.16 20.49
CA ASP A 78 -21.66 -5.96 19.42
C ASP A 78 -21.10 -7.38 19.47
N LEU A 79 -21.98 -8.38 19.59
CA LEU A 79 -21.62 -9.80 19.65
C LEU A 79 -21.59 -10.48 18.28
N SER A 80 -22.00 -9.79 17.21
CA SER A 80 -22.18 -10.39 15.88
C SER A 80 -20.88 -10.51 15.08
N GLY A 81 -19.82 -9.79 15.47
CA GLY A 81 -18.60 -9.63 14.68
C GLY A 81 -18.67 -8.53 13.62
N LEU A 82 -19.85 -7.94 13.36
CA LEU A 82 -20.02 -6.86 12.39
C LEU A 82 -19.12 -5.66 12.73
N THR A 83 -19.09 -5.28 14.00
CA THR A 83 -18.29 -4.13 14.44
C THR A 83 -16.79 -4.38 14.27
N ASP A 84 -16.30 -5.60 14.48
CA ASP A 84 -14.89 -6.01 14.25
C ASP A 84 -14.52 -5.77 12.78
N THR A 85 -15.21 -6.47 11.88
CA THR A 85 -15.05 -6.35 10.42
C THR A 85 -15.14 -4.93 9.90
N MET A 86 -16.10 -4.14 10.39
CA MET A 86 -16.22 -2.75 9.95
C MET A 86 -15.01 -1.91 10.35
N TRP A 87 -14.49 -2.11 11.56
CA TRP A 87 -13.32 -1.39 12.01
C TRP A 87 -12.05 -1.84 11.32
N ASP A 88 -11.89 -3.14 11.06
CA ASP A 88 -10.77 -3.70 10.30
C ASP A 88 -10.70 -3.08 8.89
N LEU A 89 -11.83 -3.05 8.17
CA LEU A 89 -11.91 -2.39 6.85
C LEU A 89 -11.69 -0.87 6.92
N ILE A 90 -12.16 -0.20 7.98
CA ILE A 90 -11.93 1.25 8.15
C ILE A 90 -10.43 1.53 8.33
N VAL A 91 -9.75 0.77 9.18
CA VAL A 91 -8.33 1.02 9.43
C VAL A 91 -7.43 0.56 8.28
N ASP A 92 -7.82 -0.50 7.56
CA ASP A 92 -7.24 -0.86 6.27
C ASP A 92 -7.33 0.31 5.28
N ALA A 93 -8.52 0.92 5.16
CA ALA A 93 -8.74 2.07 4.28
C ALA A 93 -7.86 3.26 4.67
N LEU A 94 -7.77 3.59 5.96
CA LEU A 94 -6.94 4.69 6.44
C LEU A 94 -5.46 4.45 6.16
N GLY A 95 -4.95 3.26 6.46
CA GLY A 95 -3.57 2.87 6.17
C GLY A 95 -3.26 2.94 4.67
N ALA A 96 -4.13 2.33 3.85
CA ALA A 96 -4.00 2.34 2.39
C ALA A 96 -4.06 3.75 1.80
N LEU A 97 -4.95 4.60 2.31
CA LEU A 97 -5.09 5.98 1.84
C LEU A 97 -3.82 6.80 2.14
N LEU A 98 -3.25 6.67 3.33
CA LEU A 98 -1.99 7.33 3.68
C LEU A 98 -0.85 6.88 2.76
N ALA A 99 -0.74 5.58 2.50
CA ALA A 99 0.24 5.02 1.56
C ALA A 99 0.03 5.53 0.13
N ALA A 100 -1.20 5.52 -0.36
CA ALA A 100 -1.56 5.99 -1.70
C ALA A 100 -1.29 7.48 -1.88
N LEU A 101 -1.62 8.33 -0.89
CA LEU A 101 -1.33 9.75 -0.90
C LEU A 101 0.18 10.03 -0.87
N TYR A 102 0.95 9.25 -0.11
CA TYR A 102 2.41 9.32 -0.11
C TYR A 102 2.99 8.97 -1.48
N GLY A 103 2.58 7.85 -2.08
CA GLY A 103 3.00 7.43 -3.42
C GLY A 103 2.60 8.43 -4.51
N TRP A 104 1.39 8.97 -4.44
CA TRP A 104 0.91 10.04 -5.33
C TRP A 104 1.79 11.28 -5.26
N ARG A 105 2.10 11.75 -4.04
CA ARG A 105 3.01 12.88 -3.82
C ARG A 105 4.41 12.58 -4.35
N TYR A 106 4.91 11.35 -4.16
CA TYR A 106 6.20 10.91 -4.66
C TYR A 106 6.27 11.02 -6.20
N LEU A 107 5.26 10.52 -6.92
CA LEU A 107 5.19 10.61 -8.37
C LEU A 107 5.00 12.05 -8.87
N ARG A 108 4.13 12.84 -8.24
CA ARG A 108 3.91 14.24 -8.61
C ARG A 108 5.12 15.13 -8.38
N ARG A 109 5.91 14.86 -7.35
CA ARG A 109 7.15 15.60 -7.06
C ARG A 109 8.30 15.25 -8.01
N GLY A 110 8.12 14.27 -8.89
CA GLY A 110 9.09 13.94 -9.94
C GLY A 110 10.49 13.74 -9.35
N GLN A 111 10.64 12.81 -8.39
CA GLN A 111 11.91 12.51 -7.70
C GLN A 111 13.06 12.04 -8.60
N ARG A 112 12.93 12.18 -9.93
CA ARG A 112 14.09 12.42 -10.79
C ARG A 112 14.95 13.58 -10.27
N SER A 113 14.45 14.60 -9.56
CA SER A 113 15.34 15.66 -9.06
C SER A 113 16.23 15.22 -7.88
N LEU A 114 15.72 14.53 -6.87
CA LEU A 114 16.51 14.20 -5.67
C LEU A 114 17.51 13.06 -5.90
N LEU A 115 17.08 11.98 -6.55
CA LEU A 115 17.98 10.88 -6.90
C LEU A 115 19.05 11.35 -7.90
N ARG A 116 18.67 12.14 -8.91
CA ARG A 116 19.62 12.70 -9.86
C ARG A 116 20.51 13.75 -9.21
N GLN A 117 20.01 14.58 -8.28
CA GLN A 117 20.85 15.50 -7.50
C GLN A 117 21.82 14.75 -6.59
N LEU A 118 21.42 13.62 -5.99
CA LEU A 118 22.31 12.78 -5.18
C LEU A 118 23.38 12.12 -6.04
N ILE A 119 23.01 11.57 -7.20
CA ILE A 119 23.94 10.99 -8.16
C ILE A 119 24.86 12.08 -8.74
N GLU A 120 24.34 13.24 -9.13
CA GLU A 120 25.11 14.39 -9.62
C GLU A 120 26.07 14.93 -8.54
N ARG A 121 25.62 15.05 -7.28
CA ARG A 121 26.48 15.43 -6.15
C ARG A 121 27.55 14.38 -5.85
N PHE A 122 27.19 13.10 -5.94
CA PHE A 122 28.13 12.00 -5.72
C PHE A 122 29.19 11.95 -6.82
N VAL A 123 28.78 12.08 -8.08
CA VAL A 123 29.67 12.11 -9.26
C VAL A 123 30.55 13.36 -9.24
N SER A 124 30.01 14.53 -8.89
CA SER A 124 30.79 15.77 -8.79
C SER A 124 31.77 15.78 -7.62
N SER A 125 31.45 15.09 -6.52
CA SER A 125 32.35 14.92 -5.37
C SER A 125 33.43 13.84 -5.62
N ASN A 126 33.21 12.93 -6.57
CA ASN A 126 34.13 11.83 -6.89
C ASN A 126 34.55 11.80 -8.37
N PRO A 127 35.13 12.88 -8.91
CA PRO A 127 35.42 12.98 -10.35
C PRO A 127 36.47 11.97 -10.83
N ARG A 128 37.31 11.43 -9.93
CA ARG A 128 38.32 10.41 -10.26
C ARG A 128 37.72 9.04 -10.60
N LEU A 129 36.53 8.71 -10.09
CA LEU A 129 35.85 7.44 -10.35
C LEU A 129 35.13 7.43 -11.71
N PHE A 130 34.85 8.60 -12.27
CA PHE A 130 33.97 8.76 -13.45
C PHE A 130 34.63 9.52 -14.61
N ARG A 131 35.89 9.94 -14.49
CA ARG A 131 36.68 10.37 -15.65
C ARG A 131 36.94 9.16 -16.54
N ARG A 132 36.29 9.12 -17.70
CA ARG A 132 36.72 8.27 -18.81
C ARG A 132 38.08 8.77 -19.28
N GLY A 133 39.08 7.90 -19.22
CA GLY A 133 40.26 8.02 -20.07
C GLY A 133 39.88 7.83 -21.53
#